data_AF-A0A382K7H6-F1
#
_entry.id   AF-A0A382K7H6-F1
#
_cell.length_a   1.000
_cell.length_b   1.000
_cell.length_c   1.000
_cell.angle_alpha   90.00
_cell.angle_beta   90.00
_cell.angle_gamma   90.00
#
_symmetry.space_group_name_H-M   'P 1'
#
loop_
_entity.id
_entity.type
_entity.pdbx_description
1 polymer ?
#
loop_
_entity_poly.entity_id
_entity_poly.type
_entity_poly.pdbx_seq_one_letter_code
_entity_poly.pdbx_strand_id
1 'polypeptide(L)'
;MEIEKTFLNAENSSGVLAIQQIQKAVESGIFVVPEEEPIPASAYQPASLDLRLGSVAYRLRSSFLPGPTNDVKTKLQEHVIDVVPLDGKHGA
;
A
#
# COMPACT_ATOMS: atom_id res chain seq x y z
N MET A 1 -1.32 2.80 20.68
CA MET A 1 -2.53 2.06 21.12
C MET A 1 -3.76 2.94 21.30
N GLU A 2 -3.66 4.28 21.34
CA GLU A 2 -4.85 5.15 21.46
C GLU A 2 -5.46 5.57 20.11
N ILE A 3 -4.67 5.55 19.04
CA ILE A 3 -5.11 5.99 17.70
C ILE A 3 -6.18 5.03 17.15
N GLU A 4 -6.04 3.71 17.27
CA GLU A 4 -7.01 2.74 16.74
C GLU A 4 -8.45 2.93 17.25
N LYS A 5 -8.63 3.36 18.51
CA LYS A 5 -9.97 3.42 19.13
C LYS A 5 -10.80 4.63 18.67
N THR A 6 -10.18 5.72 18.23
CA THR A 6 -10.93 6.90 17.76
C THR A 6 -11.39 6.77 16.31
N PHE A 7 -10.67 6.02 15.47
CA PHE A 7 -11.04 5.81 14.07
C PHE A 7 -12.22 4.85 13.87
N LEU A 8 -12.40 3.93 14.82
CA LEU A 8 -13.39 2.85 14.76
C LEU A 8 -14.60 3.04 15.67
N ASN A 9 -14.82 4.24 16.24
CA ASN A 9 -16.04 4.57 16.99
C ASN A 9 -17.25 4.71 16.05
N ALA A 10 -17.61 3.61 15.42
CA ALA A 10 -18.91 3.34 14.87
C ALA A 10 -19.24 1.93 15.32
N GLU A 11 -19.92 1.83 16.46
CA GLU A 11 -20.52 0.62 17.03
C GLU A 11 -21.51 -0.10 16.07
N ASN A 12 -21.47 0.19 14.75
CA ASN A 12 -22.25 -0.53 13.73
C ASN A 12 -21.85 -0.30 12.24
N SER A 13 -20.62 0.09 11.87
CA SER A 13 -20.30 0.38 10.45
C SER A 13 -19.50 -0.72 9.73
N SER A 14 -20.16 -1.81 9.33
CA SER A 14 -19.61 -2.66 8.28
C SER A 14 -19.71 -1.94 6.93
N GLY A 15 -18.63 -1.92 6.14
CA GLY A 15 -18.64 -1.24 4.84
C GLY A 15 -17.26 -0.83 4.35
N VAL A 16 -17.24 -0.07 3.25
CA VAL A 16 -16.02 0.52 2.66
C VAL A 16 -15.81 1.91 3.23
N LEU A 17 -14.55 2.30 3.46
CA LEU A 17 -14.19 3.64 3.93
C LEU A 17 -14.42 4.68 2.83
N ALA A 18 -15.14 5.75 3.14
CA ALA A 18 -15.28 6.91 2.25
C ALA A 18 -14.00 7.76 2.23
N ILE A 19 -13.85 8.59 1.20
CA ILE A 19 -12.68 9.48 1.01
C ILE A 19 -12.31 10.29 2.26
N GLN A 20 -13.30 10.83 3.00
CA GLN A 20 -13.04 11.62 4.21
C GLN A 20 -12.43 10.77 5.34
N GLN A 21 -12.76 9.48 5.41
CA GLN A 21 -12.19 8.56 6.40
C GLN A 21 -10.76 8.16 6.00
N ILE A 22 -10.53 7.93 4.70
CA ILE A 22 -9.19 7.66 4.16
C ILE A 22 -8.26 8.86 4.43
N GLN A 23 -8.70 10.08 4.18
CA GLN A 23 -7.93 11.31 4.47
C GLN A 23 -7.56 11.40 5.95
N LYS A 24 -8.52 11.20 6.86
CA LYS A 24 -8.23 11.20 8.29
C LYS A 24 -7.25 10.10 8.71
N ALA A 25 -7.28 8.93 8.05
CA ALA A 25 -6.34 7.83 8.32
C ALA A 25 -4.90 8.18 7.90
N VAL A 26 -4.74 8.99 6.85
CA VAL A 26 -3.45 9.56 6.47
C VAL A 26 -3.00 10.61 7.47
N GLU A 27 -3.88 11.56 7.82
CA GLU A 27 -3.59 12.63 8.80
C GLU A 27 -3.21 12.11 10.19
N SER A 28 -3.73 10.95 10.60
CA SER A 28 -3.42 10.33 11.90
C SER A 28 -2.25 9.37 11.89
N GLY A 29 -1.59 9.17 10.74
CA GLY A 29 -0.46 8.26 10.62
C GLY A 29 -0.83 6.77 10.65
N ILE A 30 -2.10 6.41 10.45
CA ILE A 30 -2.49 5.00 10.20
C ILE A 30 -1.94 4.55 8.85
N PHE A 31 -2.07 5.41 7.83
CA PHE A 31 -1.39 5.20 6.55
C PHE A 31 -0.03 5.89 6.59
N VAL A 32 1.03 5.10 6.50
CA VAL A 32 2.41 5.62 6.48
C VAL A 32 2.71 6.10 5.07
N VAL A 33 2.92 7.41 4.93
CA VAL A 33 3.23 8.08 3.65
C VAL A 33 4.57 8.78 3.79
N PRO A 34 5.50 8.63 2.83
CA PRO A 34 6.74 9.38 2.82
C PRO A 34 6.49 10.89 2.74
N GLU A 35 7.16 11.69 3.58
CA GLU A 35 6.99 13.16 3.60
C GLU A 35 7.37 13.81 2.26
N GLU A 36 8.43 13.29 1.62
CA GLU A 36 8.93 13.77 0.33
C GLU A 36 7.99 13.45 -0.84
N GLU A 37 7.06 12.52 -0.65
CA GLU A 37 6.17 12.06 -1.71
C GLU A 37 4.71 11.98 -1.23
N PRO A 38 4.07 13.13 -0.94
CA PRO A 38 2.70 13.14 -0.44
C PRO A 38 1.72 12.52 -1.44
N ILE A 39 0.60 12.02 -0.93
CA ILE A 39 -0.47 11.48 -1.78
C ILE A 39 -1.11 12.64 -2.57
N PRO A 40 -1.12 12.59 -3.91
CA PRO A 40 -1.74 13.63 -4.72
C PRO A 40 -3.25 13.62 -4.54
N ALA A 41 -3.88 14.80 -4.60
CA ALA A 41 -5.34 14.93 -4.45
C ALA A 41 -6.13 14.02 -5.41
N SER A 42 -5.59 13.79 -6.62
CA SER A 42 -6.19 12.93 -7.65
C SER A 42 -6.17 11.43 -7.33
N ALA A 43 -5.32 10.97 -6.40
CA ALA A 43 -5.28 9.57 -5.98
C ALA A 43 -6.40 9.23 -4.98
N TYR A 44 -6.97 10.24 -4.32
CA TYR A 44 -8.12 10.05 -3.44
C TYR A 44 -9.39 9.90 -4.27
N GLN A 45 -10.02 8.74 -4.16
CA GLN A 45 -11.27 8.42 -4.84
C GLN A 45 -12.41 8.32 -3.82
N PRO A 46 -13.69 8.38 -4.23
CA PRO A 46 -14.83 8.46 -3.31
C PRO A 46 -14.85 7.39 -2.20
N ALA A 47 -14.34 6.19 -2.48
CA ALA A 47 -14.25 5.07 -1.53
C ALA A 47 -13.01 4.18 -1.75
N SER A 48 -11.94 4.76 -2.29
CA SER A 48 -10.66 4.05 -2.53
C SER A 48 -9.49 5.03 -2.59
N LEU A 49 -8.28 4.47 -2.61
CA LEU A 49 -7.03 5.22 -2.72
C LEU A 49 -6.14 4.54 -3.76
N ASP A 50 -5.72 5.29 -4.77
CA ASP A 50 -4.78 4.79 -5.76
C ASP A 50 -3.38 4.69 -5.15
N LEU A 51 -2.73 3.53 -5.36
CA LEU A 51 -1.36 3.29 -4.92
C LEU A 51 -0.37 3.59 -6.05
N ARG A 52 0.85 3.98 -5.67
CA ARG A 52 1.96 4.20 -6.60
C ARG A 52 3.00 3.10 -6.44
N LEU A 53 3.68 2.79 -7.54
CA LEU A 53 4.84 1.90 -7.51
C LEU A 53 6.02 2.61 -6.85
N GLY A 54 6.81 1.86 -6.10
CA GLY A 54 8.12 2.32 -5.65
C GLY A 54 9.16 2.31 -6.79
N SER A 55 10.42 2.46 -6.44
CA SER A 55 11.53 2.55 -7.42
C SER A 55 11.99 1.22 -8.01
N VAL A 56 11.44 0.08 -7.56
CA VAL A 56 11.91 -1.26 -7.93
C VAL A 56 10.75 -2.20 -8.24
N ALA A 57 10.86 -2.90 -9.36
CA ALA A 57 10.04 -4.06 -9.69
C ALA A 57 10.86 -5.35 -9.60
N TYR A 58 10.20 -6.45 -9.26
CA TYR A 58 10.80 -7.78 -9.18
C TYR A 58 10.22 -8.65 -10.27
N ARG A 59 11.06 -9.14 -11.19
CA ARG A 59 10.65 -10.08 -12.23
C ARG A 59 10.59 -11.48 -11.64
N LEU A 60 9.42 -12.12 -11.72
CA LEU A 60 9.17 -13.44 -11.13
C LEU A 60 9.04 -14.52 -12.19
N ARG A 61 9.32 -15.77 -11.82
CA ARG A 61 9.01 -16.94 -12.67
C ARG A 61 7.51 -17.17 -12.79
N SER A 62 6.80 -16.97 -11.68
CA SER A 62 5.37 -17.21 -11.53
C SER A 62 4.84 -16.40 -10.35
N SER A 63 3.53 -16.27 -10.26
CA SER A 63 2.87 -15.84 -9.02
C SER A 63 3.09 -16.86 -7.91
N PHE A 64 2.92 -16.42 -6.66
CA PHE A 64 3.04 -17.27 -5.48
C PHE A 64 2.11 -16.76 -4.37
N LEU A 65 1.84 -17.63 -3.40
CA LEU A 65 1.18 -17.27 -2.15
C LEU A 65 2.24 -17.29 -1.03
N PRO A 66 2.39 -16.23 -0.22
CA PRO A 66 3.34 -16.23 0.90
C PRO A 66 2.95 -17.26 1.98
N GLY A 67 1.67 -17.62 2.04
CA GLY A 67 1.13 -18.48 3.09
C GLY A 67 0.97 -17.73 4.41
N PRO A 68 0.46 -18.40 5.45
CA PRO A 68 0.10 -17.75 6.71
C PRO A 68 1.31 -17.39 7.60
N THR A 69 2.48 -18.00 7.37
CA THR A 69 3.65 -17.89 8.26
C THR A 69 4.81 -17.09 7.68
N ASN A 70 4.77 -16.70 6.42
CA ASN A 70 5.83 -15.91 5.79
C ASN A 70 5.28 -14.56 5.33
N ASP A 71 6.11 -13.53 5.38
CA ASP A 71 5.81 -12.27 4.68
C ASP A 71 6.10 -12.39 3.18
N VAL A 72 5.55 -11.46 2.40
CA VAL A 72 5.77 -11.40 0.95
C VAL A 72 7.26 -11.27 0.63
N LYS A 73 8.00 -10.47 1.40
CA LYS A 73 9.42 -10.18 1.16
C LYS A 73 10.28 -11.43 1.20
N THR A 74 10.07 -12.29 2.19
CA THR A 74 10.79 -13.55 2.39
C THR A 74 10.47 -14.51 1.26
N LYS A 75 9.18 -14.71 0.96
CA LYS A 75 8.77 -15.65 -0.08
C LYS A 75 9.19 -15.21 -1.48
N LEU A 76 9.20 -13.90 -1.73
CA LEU A 76 9.64 -13.29 -2.98
C LEU A 76 11.03 -13.78 -3.40
N GLN A 77 11.96 -13.92 -2.44
CA GLN A 77 13.35 -14.31 -2.72
C GLN A 77 13.50 -15.66 -3.41
N GLU A 78 12.55 -16.58 -3.22
CA GLU A 78 12.54 -17.90 -3.86
C GLU A 78 12.12 -17.86 -5.34
N HIS A 79 11.44 -16.79 -5.76
CA HIS A 79 10.79 -16.69 -7.08
C HIS A 79 11.39 -15.62 -8.01
N VAL A 80 12.25 -14.73 -7.48
CA VAL A 80 12.88 -13.65 -8.25
C VAL A 80 13.86 -14.20 -9.28
N ILE A 81 13.68 -13.74 -10.52
CA ILE A 81 14.65 -13.93 -11.61
C ILE A 81 15.54 -12.70 -11.74
N ASP A 82 14.96 -11.52 -11.55
CA ASP A 82 15.62 -10.25 -11.85
C ASP A 82 15.03 -9.10 -11.04
N VAL A 83 15.83 -8.05 -10.87
CA VAL A 83 15.45 -6.81 -10.18
C VAL A 83 15.53 -5.68 -11.20
N VAL A 84 14.38 -5.04 -11.45
CA VAL A 84 14.23 -4.00 -12.48
C VAL A 84 14.06 -2.65 -11.79
N PRO A 85 15.00 -1.71 -11.96
CA PRO A 85 14.80 -0.32 -11.55
C PRO A 85 13.64 0.30 -12.35
N LEU A 86 12.72 0.97 -11.65
CA LEU A 86 11.62 1.73 -12.24
C LEU A 86 11.99 3.21 -12.38
N ASP A 87 13.23 3.49 -12.79
CA ASP A 87 13.75 4.84 -13.01
C ASP A 87 13.47 5.38 -14.43
N GLY A 88 12.75 4.59 -15.25
CA GLY A 88 12.40 4.92 -16.63
C GLY A 88 13.56 4.80 -17.64
N LYS A 89 14.75 4.37 -17.21
CA LYS A 89 15.95 4.28 -18.08
C LYS A 89 16.23 2.89 -18.63
N HIS A 90 15.52 1.88 -18.11
CA HIS A 90 15.76 0.47 -18.40
C HIS A 90 14.62 -0.16 -19.23
N GLY A 91 13.88 0.67 -20.00
CA GLY A 91 12.93 0.19 -20.99
C GLY A 91 13.65 -0.29 -22.25
N ALA A 92 13.35 -1.53 -22.68
CA ALA A 92 13.67 -2.03 -24.01
C ALA A 92 12.77 -1.38 -25.08
#